data_AF-A0AAR5PJK8-F1
#
_entry.id   AF-A0AAR5PJK8-F1
#
_cell.length_a   1.000
_cell.length_b   1.000
_cell.length_c   1.000
_cell.angle_alpha   90.00
_cell.angle_beta   90.00
_cell.angle_gamma   90.00
#
_symmetry.space_group_name_H-M   'P 1'
#
loop_
_entity.id
_entity.type
_entity.pdbx_description
1 polymer ?
#
loop_
_entity_poly.entity_id
_entity_poly.type
_entity_poly.pdbx_seq_one_letter_code
_entity_poly.pdbx_strand_id
1 'polypeptide(L)'
;MATAKATAKFFTHGTCEQYEQVLKLYPQAIRLKADNKAKKPEELIKLDNWYQNELPKKIKSRGKDAHMIHEELVQTMKWKQIRGKFYPQLSYLVKVNTPRMVIQETKKAFRKLPNLEQAITALGNLKGVGTTMASALLAAACPDSAPFMADECLMAIPDIEGIDYTTKEYLKFAQHIDSVSERLNTDAERLGSSTRWSPHKVELAIWTHYVVSDLKPELLDDVKIENGTSIPPALVALHQNGDSLDADATITSDESNSASGVPPLNGKTSDASTVPAAALDEDTRDTTASFADTDGSPIVSVEDDLCENSASASSVSESTKDSMQDDDSNSIGFVAKRPLDSAIDGPPSAKKAREEAK
;
A
#
# COMPACT_ATOMS: atom_id res chain seq x y z
N MET A 1 12.82 11.43 -16.06
CA MET A 1 13.48 10.55 -17.05
C MET A 1 14.80 9.96 -16.54
N ALA A 2 15.78 10.76 -16.12
CA ALA A 2 17.08 10.24 -15.66
C ALA A 2 16.95 9.18 -14.54
N THR A 3 16.20 9.50 -13.47
CA THR A 3 15.87 8.63 -12.34
C THR A 3 15.34 7.25 -12.76
N ALA A 4 14.35 7.24 -13.65
CA ALA A 4 13.74 6.03 -14.19
C ALA A 4 14.77 5.20 -14.98
N LYS A 5 15.57 5.84 -15.85
CA LYS A 5 16.62 5.16 -16.62
C LYS A 5 17.75 4.60 -15.75
N ALA A 6 18.10 5.27 -14.65
CA ALA A 6 19.05 4.75 -13.66
C ALA A 6 18.46 3.55 -12.92
N THR A 7 17.22 3.66 -12.45
CA THR A 7 16.52 2.59 -11.72
C THR A 7 16.23 1.38 -12.63
N ALA A 8 16.00 1.57 -13.93
CA ALA A 8 15.87 0.49 -14.90
C ALA A 8 17.18 -0.27 -15.14
N LYS A 9 18.35 0.40 -15.04
CA LYS A 9 19.65 -0.30 -15.00
C LYS A 9 19.81 -1.13 -13.72
N PHE A 10 19.40 -0.59 -12.57
CA PHE A 10 19.41 -1.32 -11.30
C PHE A 10 18.46 -2.53 -11.31
N PHE A 11 17.26 -2.37 -11.85
CA PHE A 11 16.30 -3.45 -12.07
C PHE A 11 16.93 -4.61 -12.85
N THR A 12 17.48 -4.32 -14.02
CA THR A 12 18.01 -5.31 -14.97
C THR A 12 19.37 -5.90 -14.58
N HIS A 13 20.31 -5.09 -14.08
CA HIS A 13 21.73 -5.47 -13.90
C HIS A 13 22.25 -5.41 -12.45
N GLY A 14 21.44 -4.94 -11.49
CA GLY A 14 21.87 -4.84 -10.09
C GLY A 14 22.12 -6.21 -9.45
N THR A 15 23.25 -6.39 -8.76
CA THR A 15 23.66 -7.64 -8.09
C THR A 15 22.96 -7.84 -6.74
N CYS A 16 22.99 -9.05 -6.18
CA CYS A 16 22.49 -9.31 -4.82
C CYS A 16 23.06 -8.34 -3.77
N GLU A 17 24.37 -8.05 -3.82
CA GLU A 17 24.99 -7.13 -2.87
C GLU A 17 24.50 -5.68 -3.07
N GLN A 18 24.41 -5.21 -4.32
CA GLN A 18 23.87 -3.87 -4.61
C GLN A 18 22.42 -3.73 -4.17
N TYR A 19 21.61 -4.78 -4.35
CA TYR A 19 20.23 -4.83 -3.83
C TYR A 19 20.19 -4.79 -2.29
N GLU A 20 21.10 -5.48 -1.60
CA GLU A 20 21.23 -5.37 -0.14
C GLU A 20 21.65 -3.96 0.30
N GLN A 21 22.66 -3.37 -0.35
CA GLN A 21 23.17 -2.01 -0.06
C GLN A 21 22.04 -0.99 -0.22
N VAL A 22 21.31 -1.03 -1.34
CA VAL A 22 20.14 -0.18 -1.58
C VAL A 22 19.04 -0.41 -0.54
N LEU A 23 18.67 -1.66 -0.22
CA LEU A 23 17.60 -1.92 0.74
C LEU A 23 17.94 -1.39 2.15
N LYS A 24 19.22 -1.34 2.53
CA LYS A 24 19.69 -0.72 3.79
C LYS A 24 19.44 0.80 3.82
N LEU A 25 19.26 1.47 2.68
CA LEU A 25 18.91 2.89 2.58
C LEU A 25 17.40 3.18 2.72
N TYR A 26 16.52 2.16 2.77
CA TYR A 26 15.06 2.36 2.84
C TYR A 26 14.61 3.33 3.97
N PRO A 27 15.16 3.29 5.20
CA PRO A 27 14.80 4.24 6.26
C PRO A 27 15.20 5.69 5.96
N GLN A 28 16.21 5.91 5.11
CA GLN A 28 16.61 7.24 4.64
C GLN A 28 15.70 7.68 3.49
N ALA A 29 15.39 6.79 2.54
CA ALA A 29 14.52 7.07 1.41
C ALA A 29 13.08 7.43 1.84
N ILE A 30 12.50 6.73 2.82
CA ILE A 30 11.17 7.08 3.33
C ILE A 30 11.17 8.45 4.03
N ARG A 31 12.27 8.84 4.70
CA ARG A 31 12.44 10.19 5.26
C ARG A 31 12.55 11.24 4.16
N LEU A 32 13.44 11.07 3.18
CA LEU A 32 13.56 11.97 2.02
C LEU A 32 12.22 12.15 1.30
N LYS A 33 11.44 11.08 1.12
CA LYS A 33 10.09 11.11 0.55
C LYS A 33 9.12 11.92 1.43
N ALA A 34 9.18 11.71 2.74
CA ALA A 34 8.33 12.37 3.72
C ALA A 34 8.60 13.88 3.77
N ASP A 35 9.87 14.28 3.87
CA ASP A 35 10.29 15.68 3.95
C ASP A 35 9.96 16.47 2.67
N ASN A 36 10.01 15.82 1.50
CA ASN A 36 9.72 16.44 0.20
C ASN A 36 8.21 16.48 -0.15
N LYS A 37 7.42 15.45 0.18
CA LYS A 37 5.99 15.35 -0.23
C LYS A 37 4.96 15.46 0.89
N ALA A 38 5.27 15.07 2.12
CA ALA A 38 4.27 14.94 3.16
C ALA A 38 4.14 16.24 3.98
N LYS A 39 2.93 16.79 4.10
CA LYS A 39 2.63 17.93 4.99
C LYS A 39 2.95 17.67 6.48
N LYS A 40 3.21 16.41 6.84
CA LYS A 40 3.59 15.92 8.17
C LYS A 40 4.57 14.74 8.00
N PRO A 41 5.88 14.97 7.87
CA PRO A 41 6.84 13.90 7.56
C PRO A 41 6.82 12.75 8.58
N GLU A 42 6.77 13.11 9.87
CA GLU A 42 6.59 12.19 11.01
C GLU A 42 5.37 11.26 10.90
N GLU A 43 4.30 11.70 10.25
CA GLU A 43 3.09 10.89 10.08
C GLU A 43 3.30 9.80 9.02
N LEU A 44 4.03 10.09 7.94
CA LEU A 44 4.42 9.08 6.95
C LEU A 44 5.37 8.06 7.57
N ILE A 45 6.42 8.51 8.26
CA ILE A 45 7.44 7.62 8.85
C ILE A 45 6.80 6.64 9.84
N LYS A 46 5.86 7.09 10.68
CA LYS A 46 5.13 6.23 11.64
C LYS A 46 4.18 5.25 10.94
N LEU A 47 3.43 5.72 9.94
CA LEU A 47 2.54 4.86 9.15
C LEU A 47 3.30 3.80 8.34
N ASP A 48 4.47 4.15 7.80
CA ASP A 48 5.30 3.23 7.03
C ASP A 48 5.99 2.20 7.93
N ASN A 49 6.50 2.62 9.10
CA ASN A 49 7.02 1.67 10.09
C ASN A 49 5.96 0.64 10.48
N TRP A 50 4.73 1.09 10.79
CA TRP A 50 3.59 0.21 11.06
C TRP A 50 3.26 -0.73 9.89
N TYR A 51 3.22 -0.20 8.65
CA TYR A 51 2.86 -0.99 7.47
C TYR A 51 3.91 -2.07 7.15
N GLN A 52 5.20 -1.75 7.25
CA GLN A 52 6.28 -2.71 6.96
C GLN A 52 6.55 -3.68 8.12
N ASN A 53 6.40 -3.24 9.39
CA ASN A 53 6.91 -3.97 10.56
C ASN A 53 5.85 -4.47 11.53
N GLU A 54 4.66 -3.87 11.60
CA GLU A 54 3.59 -4.31 12.50
C GLU A 54 2.50 -5.08 11.77
N LEU A 55 1.97 -4.53 10.68
CA LEU A 55 0.81 -5.08 9.98
C LEU A 55 1.05 -6.54 9.50
N PRO A 56 2.19 -6.91 8.89
CA PRO A 56 2.46 -8.30 8.51
C PRO A 56 2.51 -9.25 9.70
N LYS A 57 3.01 -8.78 10.86
CA LYS A 57 3.02 -9.56 12.11
C LYS A 57 1.60 -9.76 12.65
N LYS A 58 0.76 -8.72 12.60
CA LYS A 58 -0.66 -8.78 13.00
C LYS A 58 -1.45 -9.73 12.11
N ILE A 59 -1.31 -9.63 10.78
CA ILE A 59 -1.95 -10.56 9.83
C ILE A 59 -1.46 -12.00 10.07
N LYS A 60 -0.14 -12.22 10.17
CA LYS A 60 0.45 -13.55 10.40
C LYS A 60 0.06 -14.18 11.74
N SER A 61 -0.15 -13.37 12.79
CA SER A 61 -0.60 -13.85 14.11
C SER A 61 -2.00 -14.49 14.08
N ARG A 62 -2.83 -14.16 13.08
CA ARG A 62 -4.17 -14.73 12.86
C ARG A 62 -4.12 -16.14 12.19
N GLY A 63 -2.92 -16.61 11.81
CA GLY A 63 -2.68 -17.99 11.35
C GLY A 63 -3.52 -18.40 10.13
N LYS A 64 -4.20 -19.56 10.22
CA LYS A 64 -5.11 -20.08 9.18
C LYS A 64 -6.27 -19.14 8.83
N ASP A 65 -6.53 -18.17 9.71
CA ASP A 65 -7.61 -17.21 9.62
C ASP A 65 -7.11 -15.78 9.35
N ALA A 66 -5.92 -15.63 8.76
CA ALA A 66 -5.37 -14.36 8.26
C ALA A 66 -6.42 -13.49 7.53
N HIS A 67 -6.54 -12.24 7.98
CA HIS A 67 -7.47 -11.22 7.48
C HIS A 67 -6.97 -9.82 7.89
N MET A 68 -7.58 -8.77 7.32
CA MET A 68 -7.50 -7.39 7.82
C MET A 68 -8.71 -7.07 8.71
N ILE A 69 -8.56 -6.20 9.71
CA ILE A 69 -9.70 -5.50 10.33
C ILE A 69 -9.96 -4.14 9.64
N HIS A 70 -11.07 -3.48 9.96
CA HIS A 70 -11.50 -2.23 9.30
C HIS A 70 -10.50 -1.10 9.51
N GLU A 71 -10.02 -0.98 10.74
CA GLU A 71 -9.08 0.02 11.22
C GLU A 71 -7.74 -0.11 10.48
N GLU A 72 -7.27 -1.34 10.28
CA GLU A 72 -6.06 -1.64 9.51
C GLU A 72 -6.26 -1.30 8.01
N LEU A 73 -7.43 -1.59 7.42
CA LEU A 73 -7.73 -1.20 6.03
C LEU A 73 -7.74 0.33 5.85
N VAL A 74 -8.36 1.06 6.78
CA VAL A 74 -8.37 2.53 6.82
C VAL A 74 -6.95 3.08 7.00
N GLN A 75 -6.14 2.47 7.87
CA GLN A 75 -4.76 2.89 8.13
C GLN A 75 -3.83 2.61 6.94
N THR A 76 -3.96 1.47 6.25
CA THR A 76 -3.22 1.19 5.00
C THR A 76 -3.62 2.15 3.88
N MET A 77 -4.91 2.50 3.75
CA MET A 77 -5.35 3.51 2.78
C MET A 77 -4.71 4.88 3.09
N LYS A 78 -4.68 5.28 4.37
CA LYS A 78 -4.02 6.51 4.81
C LYS A 78 -2.52 6.51 4.51
N TRP A 79 -1.81 5.42 4.83
CA TRP A 79 -0.39 5.22 4.48
C TRP A 79 -0.15 5.41 2.99
N LYS A 80 -0.91 4.67 2.14
CA LYS A 80 -0.76 4.70 0.68
C LYS A 80 -0.96 6.09 0.09
N GLN A 81 -1.95 6.85 0.58
CA GLN A 81 -2.22 8.21 0.10
C GLN A 81 -1.18 9.24 0.52
N ILE A 82 -0.47 9.03 1.63
CA ILE A 82 0.61 9.94 2.08
C ILE A 82 1.96 9.56 1.43
N ARG A 83 2.23 8.27 1.19
CA ARG A 83 3.45 7.78 0.48
C ARG A 83 3.43 8.12 -1.01
N GLY A 84 2.26 8.04 -1.64
CA GLY A 84 2.07 8.16 -3.09
C GLY A 84 1.33 9.44 -3.51
N LYS A 85 0.18 9.26 -4.18
CA LYS A 85 -0.70 10.35 -4.66
C LYS A 85 -2.01 10.35 -3.85
N PHE A 86 -2.40 11.54 -3.38
CA PHE A 86 -3.59 11.74 -2.56
C PHE A 86 -4.87 11.75 -3.41
N TYR A 87 -5.89 11.02 -2.98
CA TYR A 87 -7.17 10.82 -3.67
C TYR A 87 -8.30 10.75 -2.60
N PRO A 88 -8.87 11.90 -2.17
CA PRO A 88 -9.70 11.96 -0.96
C PRO A 88 -10.94 11.05 -1.01
N GLN A 89 -11.54 10.87 -2.19
CA GLN A 89 -12.69 9.98 -2.40
C GLN A 89 -12.40 8.52 -1.98
N LEU A 90 -11.18 8.00 -2.21
CA LEU A 90 -10.82 6.64 -1.81
C LEU A 90 -10.77 6.47 -0.28
N SER A 91 -10.40 7.53 0.46
CA SER A 91 -10.41 7.55 1.92
C SER A 91 -11.83 7.61 2.51
N TYR A 92 -12.81 8.11 1.75
CA TYR A 92 -14.23 7.98 2.09
C TYR A 92 -14.76 6.58 1.75
N LEU A 93 -14.48 6.09 0.53
CA LEU A 93 -14.95 4.78 0.06
C LEU A 93 -14.46 3.61 0.92
N VAL A 94 -13.22 3.65 1.41
CA VAL A 94 -12.71 2.61 2.33
C VAL A 94 -13.48 2.57 3.66
N LYS A 95 -13.87 3.72 4.20
CA LYS A 95 -14.57 3.81 5.50
C LYS A 95 -15.99 3.21 5.47
N VAL A 96 -16.68 3.27 4.33
CA VAL A 96 -18.06 2.76 4.20
C VAL A 96 -18.17 1.24 3.99
N ASN A 97 -17.05 0.51 4.04
CA ASN A 97 -17.07 -0.95 4.21
C ASN A 97 -17.43 -1.30 5.65
N THR A 98 -18.17 -2.39 5.88
CA THR A 98 -18.41 -2.89 7.25
C THR A 98 -17.24 -3.76 7.73
N PRO A 99 -16.92 -3.80 9.04
CA PRO A 99 -15.84 -4.66 9.56
C PRO A 99 -16.00 -6.14 9.18
N ARG A 100 -17.24 -6.65 9.16
CA ARG A 100 -17.55 -8.01 8.68
C ARG A 100 -17.15 -8.22 7.21
N MET A 101 -17.41 -7.25 6.32
CA MET A 101 -17.04 -7.35 4.91
C MET A 101 -15.52 -7.32 4.72
N VAL A 102 -14.81 -6.44 5.44
CA VAL A 102 -13.34 -6.33 5.39
C VAL A 102 -12.70 -7.65 5.81
N ILE A 103 -13.14 -8.25 6.92
CA ILE A 103 -12.67 -9.56 7.37
C ILE A 103 -12.99 -10.65 6.33
N GLN A 104 -14.23 -10.69 5.83
CA GLN A 104 -14.67 -11.73 4.88
C GLN A 104 -13.85 -11.74 3.58
N GLU A 105 -13.76 -10.59 2.91
CA GLU A 105 -13.16 -10.52 1.57
C GLU A 105 -11.64 -10.56 1.61
N THR A 106 -10.98 -10.03 2.65
CA THR A 106 -9.52 -10.21 2.83
C THR A 106 -9.16 -11.64 3.19
N LYS A 107 -9.91 -12.31 4.07
CA LYS A 107 -9.74 -13.74 4.38
C LYS A 107 -9.96 -14.65 3.17
N LYS A 108 -10.91 -14.28 2.29
CA LYS A 108 -11.15 -14.93 0.99
C LYS A 108 -9.97 -14.71 0.03
N ALA A 109 -9.45 -13.49 -0.08
CA ALA A 109 -8.33 -13.15 -0.93
C ALA A 109 -7.01 -13.83 -0.51
N PHE A 110 -6.67 -13.79 0.78
CA PHE A 110 -5.39 -14.34 1.27
C PHE A 110 -5.34 -15.87 1.11
N ARG A 111 -6.48 -16.56 1.10
CA ARG A 111 -6.60 -18.00 0.78
C ARG A 111 -6.45 -18.34 -0.71
N LYS A 112 -6.38 -17.34 -1.60
CA LYS A 112 -6.11 -17.56 -3.04
C LYS A 112 -4.62 -17.53 -3.37
N LEU A 113 -3.79 -16.96 -2.51
CA LEU A 113 -2.34 -16.88 -2.71
C LEU A 113 -1.73 -18.29 -2.82
N PRO A 114 -0.76 -18.52 -3.73
CA PRO A 114 -0.05 -17.52 -4.54
C PRO A 114 -0.78 -17.03 -5.82
N ASN A 115 -2.01 -17.46 -6.11
CA ASN A 115 -2.77 -16.92 -7.25
C ASN A 115 -3.20 -15.46 -6.98
N LEU A 116 -2.39 -14.52 -7.48
CA LEU A 116 -2.58 -13.09 -7.32
C LEU A 116 -3.86 -12.58 -7.98
N GLU A 117 -4.24 -13.10 -9.15
CA GLU A 117 -5.42 -12.66 -9.90
C GLU A 117 -6.72 -12.85 -9.11
N GLN A 118 -6.95 -14.06 -8.60
CA GLN A 118 -8.13 -14.37 -7.79
C GLN A 118 -8.10 -13.64 -6.43
N ALA A 119 -6.90 -13.30 -5.92
CA ALA A 119 -6.75 -12.51 -4.70
C ALA A 119 -7.11 -11.02 -4.93
N ILE A 120 -6.65 -10.40 -6.03
CA ILE A 120 -7.05 -9.04 -6.45
C ILE A 120 -8.56 -8.98 -6.69
N THR A 121 -9.13 -9.92 -7.44
CA THR A 121 -10.57 -9.99 -7.74
C THR A 121 -11.43 -10.19 -6.49
N ALA A 122 -10.93 -10.90 -5.47
CA ALA A 122 -11.60 -10.97 -4.17
C ALA A 122 -11.56 -9.64 -3.41
N LEU A 123 -10.43 -8.92 -3.43
CA LEU A 123 -10.28 -7.62 -2.77
C LEU A 123 -11.07 -6.49 -3.45
N GLY A 124 -11.31 -6.58 -4.76
CA GLY A 124 -12.12 -5.62 -5.52
C GLY A 124 -13.59 -5.50 -5.07
N ASN A 125 -14.08 -6.44 -4.26
CA ASN A 125 -15.40 -6.35 -3.63
C ASN A 125 -15.47 -5.29 -2.52
N LEU A 126 -14.34 -4.76 -2.06
CA LEU A 126 -14.26 -3.71 -1.04
C LEU A 126 -14.24 -2.32 -1.68
N LYS A 127 -15.13 -1.43 -1.22
CA LYS A 127 -15.23 -0.06 -1.72
C LYS A 127 -13.92 0.69 -1.48
N GLY A 128 -13.39 1.32 -2.54
CA GLY A 128 -12.12 2.03 -2.52
C GLY A 128 -10.86 1.15 -2.67
N VAL A 129 -11.01 -0.17 -2.86
CA VAL A 129 -9.91 -1.12 -3.03
C VAL A 129 -9.75 -1.53 -4.50
N GLY A 130 -9.15 -0.66 -5.31
CA GLY A 130 -8.67 -1.01 -6.66
C GLY A 130 -7.32 -1.73 -6.63
N THR A 131 -6.82 -2.16 -7.80
CA THR A 131 -5.60 -3.00 -7.97
C THR A 131 -4.38 -2.57 -7.15
N THR A 132 -4.03 -1.27 -7.15
CA THR A 132 -2.88 -0.78 -6.37
C THR A 132 -3.12 -0.78 -4.86
N MET A 133 -4.37 -0.70 -4.40
CA MET A 133 -4.69 -0.86 -2.98
C MET A 133 -4.74 -2.34 -2.60
N ALA A 134 -5.27 -3.18 -3.48
CA ALA A 134 -5.31 -4.62 -3.29
C ALA A 134 -3.90 -5.22 -3.21
N SER A 135 -2.97 -4.85 -4.09
CA SER A 135 -1.57 -5.30 -4.02
C SER A 135 -0.84 -4.88 -2.74
N ALA A 136 -1.15 -3.71 -2.15
CA ALA A 136 -0.65 -3.34 -0.83
C ALA A 136 -1.15 -4.30 0.28
N LEU A 137 -2.43 -4.67 0.24
CA LEU A 137 -3.01 -5.63 1.19
C LEU A 137 -2.38 -7.03 1.02
N LEU A 138 -2.12 -7.46 -0.22
CA LEU A 138 -1.44 -8.73 -0.50
C LEU A 138 0.03 -8.71 -0.07
N ALA A 139 0.77 -7.63 -0.34
CA ALA A 139 2.17 -7.48 0.06
C ALA A 139 2.35 -7.47 1.58
N ALA A 140 1.44 -6.82 2.32
CA ALA A 140 1.44 -6.88 3.78
C ALA A 140 1.07 -8.27 4.34
N ALA A 141 0.21 -9.02 3.65
CA ALA A 141 -0.24 -10.35 4.09
C ALA A 141 0.71 -11.50 3.73
N CYS A 142 1.34 -11.43 2.55
CA CYS A 142 2.27 -12.42 2.02
C CYS A 142 3.39 -11.74 1.20
N PRO A 143 4.37 -11.11 1.86
CA PRO A 143 5.52 -10.48 1.18
C PRO A 143 6.43 -11.50 0.47
N ASP A 144 6.21 -12.80 0.70
CA ASP A 144 6.84 -13.94 0.02
C ASP A 144 6.20 -14.27 -1.35
N SER A 145 5.09 -13.63 -1.75
CA SER A 145 4.43 -13.90 -3.04
C SER A 145 3.79 -12.68 -3.72
N ALA A 146 3.64 -11.55 -3.02
CA ALA A 146 3.00 -10.36 -3.56
C ALA A 146 3.90 -9.12 -3.41
N PRO A 147 4.31 -8.47 -4.52
CA PRO A 147 4.93 -7.15 -4.48
C PRO A 147 3.85 -6.05 -4.45
N PHE A 148 4.20 -4.89 -3.90
CA PHE A 148 3.34 -3.71 -3.93
C PHE A 148 3.43 -2.97 -5.28
N MET A 149 2.30 -2.67 -5.91
CA MET A 149 2.28 -1.96 -7.20
C MET A 149 2.47 -0.44 -7.00
N ALA A 150 3.74 -0.02 -6.93
CA ALA A 150 4.16 1.38 -6.82
C ALA A 150 4.57 1.98 -8.17
N ASP A 151 4.15 3.21 -8.43
CA ASP A 151 4.44 3.99 -9.65
C ASP A 151 5.96 4.05 -9.94
N GLU A 152 6.78 4.22 -8.91
CA GLU A 152 8.25 4.23 -9.03
C GLU A 152 8.84 2.89 -9.51
N CYS A 153 8.22 1.78 -9.15
CA CYS A 153 8.68 0.44 -9.51
C CYS A 153 8.20 0.04 -10.91
N LEU A 154 7.01 0.48 -11.33
CA LEU A 154 6.54 0.34 -12.71
C LEU A 154 7.45 1.10 -13.68
N MET A 155 7.82 2.35 -13.36
CA MET A 155 8.77 3.16 -14.14
C MET A 155 10.21 2.61 -14.19
N ALA A 156 10.52 1.54 -13.48
CA ALA A 156 11.82 0.87 -13.51
C ALA A 156 11.86 -0.37 -14.42
N ILE A 157 10.72 -0.87 -14.89
CA ILE A 157 10.66 -2.05 -15.76
C ILE A 157 10.70 -1.60 -17.22
N PRO A 158 11.72 -1.98 -18.02
CA PRO A 158 11.86 -1.51 -19.41
C PRO A 158 10.67 -1.86 -20.31
N ASP A 159 10.02 -2.99 -20.04
CA ASP A 159 8.96 -3.55 -20.89
C ASP A 159 7.55 -3.01 -20.57
N ILE A 160 7.44 -2.06 -19.63
CA ILE A 160 6.17 -1.41 -19.25
C ILE A 160 6.18 0.05 -19.72
N GLU A 161 5.55 0.30 -20.86
CA GLU A 161 5.35 1.65 -21.39
C GLU A 161 4.12 2.30 -20.75
N GLY A 162 4.34 3.33 -19.93
CA GLY A 162 3.28 4.04 -19.21
C GLY A 162 3.01 3.48 -17.81
N ILE A 163 1.87 3.86 -17.22
CA ILE A 163 1.44 3.41 -15.89
C ILE A 163 -0.07 3.16 -15.92
N ASP A 164 -0.45 1.90 -16.16
CA ASP A 164 -1.84 1.44 -16.10
C ASP A 164 -2.10 0.59 -14.85
N TYR A 165 -3.25 0.81 -14.21
CA TYR A 165 -3.59 0.24 -12.91
C TYR A 165 -4.50 -1.00 -13.01
N THR A 166 -4.41 -1.74 -14.12
CA THR A 166 -5.25 -2.93 -14.37
C THR A 166 -4.70 -4.18 -13.67
N THR A 167 -5.54 -5.19 -13.44
CA THR A 167 -5.09 -6.49 -12.92
C THR A 167 -4.05 -7.14 -13.86
N LYS A 168 -4.18 -6.97 -15.17
CA LYS A 168 -3.24 -7.51 -16.17
C LYS A 168 -1.84 -6.90 -15.99
N GLU A 169 -1.73 -5.58 -15.87
CA GLU A 169 -0.44 -4.93 -15.64
C GLU A 169 0.12 -5.23 -14.25
N TYR A 170 -0.72 -5.44 -13.23
CA TYR A 170 -0.25 -5.94 -11.94
C TYR A 170 0.37 -7.35 -12.02
N LEU A 171 -0.23 -8.26 -12.79
CA LEU A 171 0.31 -9.61 -12.97
C LEU A 171 1.64 -9.58 -13.75
N LYS A 172 1.74 -8.78 -14.81
CA LYS A 172 2.98 -8.55 -15.55
C LYS A 172 4.07 -7.93 -14.66
N PHE A 173 3.73 -6.89 -13.90
CA PHE A 173 4.60 -6.30 -12.88
C PHE A 173 5.10 -7.36 -11.87
N ALA A 174 4.20 -8.17 -11.34
CA ALA A 174 4.55 -9.21 -10.37
C ALA A 174 5.50 -10.25 -10.96
N GLN A 175 5.28 -10.70 -12.20
CA GLN A 175 6.18 -11.61 -12.93
C GLN A 175 7.59 -11.02 -13.09
N HIS A 176 7.71 -9.78 -13.56
CA HIS A 176 9.00 -9.10 -13.69
C HIS A 176 9.75 -8.99 -12.35
N ILE A 177 9.03 -8.68 -11.26
CA ILE A 177 9.61 -8.60 -9.92
C ILE A 177 10.03 -10.00 -9.40
N ASP A 178 9.26 -11.05 -9.70
CA ASP A 178 9.56 -12.41 -9.25
C ASP A 178 10.78 -12.99 -10.00
N SER A 179 10.93 -12.76 -11.32
CA SER A 179 12.15 -13.13 -12.05
C SER A 179 13.42 -12.44 -11.52
N VAL A 180 13.29 -11.22 -10.97
CA VAL A 180 14.41 -10.57 -10.26
C VAL A 180 14.62 -11.21 -8.87
N SER A 181 13.55 -11.58 -8.16
CA SER A 181 13.63 -12.35 -6.90
C SER A 181 14.35 -13.70 -7.09
N GLU A 182 14.03 -14.46 -8.14
CA GLU A 182 14.71 -15.71 -8.51
C GLU A 182 16.19 -15.48 -8.83
N ARG A 183 16.51 -14.47 -9.65
CA ARG A 183 17.89 -14.10 -10.00
C ARG A 183 18.71 -13.77 -8.75
N LEU A 184 18.18 -12.93 -7.87
CA LEU A 184 18.88 -12.48 -6.66
C LEU A 184 19.01 -13.60 -5.61
N ASN A 185 18.05 -14.51 -5.49
CA ASN A 185 18.19 -15.72 -4.67
C ASN A 185 19.27 -16.66 -5.24
N THR A 186 19.30 -16.87 -6.57
CA THR A 186 20.34 -17.68 -7.24
C THR A 186 21.74 -17.06 -7.07
N ASP A 187 21.84 -15.73 -7.08
CA ASP A 187 23.07 -15.01 -6.75
C ASP A 187 23.46 -15.17 -5.27
N ALA A 188 22.49 -15.06 -4.35
CA ALA A 188 22.73 -15.22 -2.92
C ALA A 188 23.25 -16.62 -2.56
N GLU A 189 22.62 -17.68 -3.09
CA GLU A 189 23.02 -19.08 -2.88
C GLU A 189 24.45 -19.34 -3.38
N ARG A 190 24.79 -18.84 -4.58
CA ARG A 190 26.14 -18.96 -5.17
C ARG A 190 27.23 -18.26 -4.35
N LEU A 191 26.87 -17.15 -3.69
CA LEU A 191 27.77 -16.36 -2.84
C LEU A 191 27.75 -16.80 -1.37
N GLY A 192 26.92 -17.77 -0.98
CA GLY A 192 26.73 -18.19 0.40
C GLY A 192 26.04 -17.15 1.29
N SER A 193 25.33 -16.17 0.73
CA SER A 193 24.57 -15.18 1.49
C SER A 193 23.31 -15.80 2.08
N SER A 194 23.02 -15.46 3.34
CA SER A 194 21.77 -15.82 4.02
C SER A 194 20.56 -14.98 3.56
N THR A 195 20.74 -14.01 2.66
CA THR A 195 19.69 -13.09 2.24
C THR A 195 18.73 -13.74 1.24
N ARG A 196 17.66 -14.34 1.77
CA ARG A 196 16.51 -14.74 0.95
C ARG A 196 15.77 -13.49 0.43
N TRP A 197 15.69 -13.34 -0.89
CA TRP A 197 14.88 -12.33 -1.56
C TRP A 197 13.44 -12.78 -1.71
N SER A 198 12.53 -11.80 -1.75
CA SER A 198 11.10 -12.00 -1.98
C SER A 198 10.55 -10.86 -2.83
N PRO A 199 9.40 -11.02 -3.50
CA PRO A 199 8.84 -9.98 -4.36
C PRO A 199 8.68 -8.63 -3.66
N HIS A 200 8.24 -8.62 -2.40
CA HIS A 200 8.14 -7.37 -1.62
C HIS A 200 9.51 -6.76 -1.27
N LYS A 201 10.54 -7.56 -0.94
CA LYS A 201 11.89 -7.00 -0.71
C LYS A 201 12.48 -6.39 -1.98
N VAL A 202 12.24 -7.02 -3.13
CA VAL A 202 12.69 -6.53 -4.45
C VAL A 202 11.99 -5.22 -4.80
N GLU A 203 10.66 -5.13 -4.59
CA GLU A 203 9.90 -3.87 -4.71
C GLU A 203 10.49 -2.75 -3.86
N LEU A 204 10.71 -3.00 -2.56
CA LEU A 204 11.26 -1.99 -1.65
C LEU A 204 12.66 -1.53 -2.05
N ALA A 205 13.51 -2.42 -2.57
CA ALA A 205 14.83 -2.06 -3.07
C ALA A 205 14.73 -1.18 -4.34
N ILE A 206 13.90 -1.54 -5.31
CA ILE A 206 13.67 -0.75 -6.53
C ILE A 206 13.09 0.63 -6.19
N TRP A 207 12.10 0.68 -5.29
CA TRP A 207 11.51 1.92 -4.79
C TRP A 207 12.54 2.81 -4.10
N THR A 208 13.42 2.21 -3.28
CA THR A 208 14.51 2.91 -2.60
C THR A 208 15.49 3.49 -3.61
N HIS A 209 15.95 2.70 -4.58
CA HIS A 209 16.84 3.19 -5.64
C HIS A 209 16.21 4.38 -6.37
N TYR A 210 14.94 4.30 -6.76
CA TYR A 210 14.25 5.41 -7.42
C TYR A 210 14.25 6.66 -6.54
N VAL A 211 13.76 6.57 -5.30
CA VAL A 211 13.60 7.73 -4.42
C VAL A 211 14.94 8.36 -4.03
N VAL A 212 15.97 7.55 -3.81
CA VAL A 212 17.33 8.06 -3.55
C VAL A 212 17.91 8.68 -4.82
N SER A 213 17.80 8.04 -5.99
CA SER A 213 18.27 8.60 -7.26
C SER A 213 17.56 9.91 -7.66
N ASP A 214 16.33 10.14 -7.20
CA ASP A 214 15.54 11.35 -7.49
C ASP A 214 15.88 12.51 -6.54
N LEU A 215 16.07 12.21 -5.25
CA LEU A 215 16.12 13.23 -4.18
C LEU A 215 17.52 13.42 -3.57
N LYS A 216 18.37 12.39 -3.61
CA LYS A 216 19.72 12.42 -2.99
C LYS A 216 20.67 11.36 -3.62
N PRO A 217 21.02 11.51 -4.92
CA PRO A 217 21.76 10.47 -5.67
C PRO A 217 23.16 10.17 -5.12
N GLU A 218 23.79 11.10 -4.40
CA GLU A 218 25.06 10.93 -3.68
C GLU A 218 25.08 9.72 -2.70
N LEU A 219 23.91 9.26 -2.23
CA LEU A 219 23.82 8.04 -1.40
C LEU A 219 23.94 6.74 -2.21
N LEU A 220 24.04 6.81 -3.55
CA LEU A 220 24.26 5.66 -4.45
C LEU A 220 25.68 5.65 -5.04
N ASP A 221 26.57 6.57 -4.65
CA ASP A 221 27.93 6.63 -5.19
C ASP A 221 28.78 5.40 -4.83
N ASP A 222 28.45 4.67 -3.76
CA ASP A 222 29.06 3.38 -3.43
C ASP A 222 28.42 2.20 -4.21
N VAL A 223 27.19 2.36 -4.70
CA VAL A 223 26.39 1.32 -5.40
C VAL A 223 26.60 1.38 -6.92
N LYS A 224 27.85 1.54 -7.37
CA LYS A 224 28.16 1.71 -8.80
C LYS A 224 27.91 0.43 -9.60
N ILE A 225 26.97 0.52 -10.55
CA ILE A 225 26.62 -0.57 -11.48
C ILE A 225 27.55 -0.52 -12.69
N GLU A 226 28.81 -0.96 -12.50
CA GLU A 226 29.75 -1.13 -13.59
C GLU A 226 29.52 -2.48 -14.29
N ASN A 227 28.90 -2.43 -15.47
CA ASN A 227 28.73 -3.54 -16.42
C ASN A 227 28.34 -4.89 -15.79
N GLY A 228 27.23 -4.91 -15.03
CA GLY A 228 26.66 -6.13 -14.48
C GLY A 228 26.37 -7.20 -15.54
N THR A 229 26.48 -8.47 -15.16
CA THR A 229 26.31 -9.61 -16.06
C THR A 229 24.92 -9.61 -16.71
N SER A 230 24.87 -9.63 -18.04
CA SER A 230 23.62 -9.57 -18.81
C SER A 230 22.75 -10.81 -18.60
N ILE A 231 21.43 -10.59 -18.51
CA ILE A 231 20.42 -11.64 -18.45
C ILE A 231 20.56 -12.56 -19.69
N PRO A 232 20.67 -13.90 -19.54
CA PRO A 232 20.67 -14.82 -20.66
C PRO A 232 19.32 -14.73 -21.41
N PRO A 233 19.29 -14.49 -22.74
CA PRO A 233 18.03 -14.34 -23.50
C PRO A 233 17.08 -15.55 -23.42
N ALA A 234 17.59 -16.72 -23.04
CA ALA A 234 16.84 -17.97 -22.92
C ALA A 234 15.62 -17.90 -21.97
N LEU A 235 15.64 -17.06 -20.93
CA LEU A 235 14.51 -16.93 -19.99
C LEU A 235 13.37 -16.07 -20.52
N VAL A 236 13.60 -15.22 -21.52
CA VAL A 236 12.56 -14.39 -22.16
C VAL A 236 11.89 -15.13 -23.33
N ALA A 237 12.63 -16.03 -24.00
CA ALA A 237 12.19 -16.70 -25.22
C ALA A 237 11.12 -17.79 -25.04
N LEU A 238 10.86 -18.26 -23.81
CA LEU A 238 10.06 -19.48 -23.57
C LEU A 238 8.53 -19.29 -23.66
N HIS A 239 8.04 -18.05 -23.84
CA HIS A 239 6.61 -17.74 -23.98
C HIS A 239 6.21 -17.28 -25.39
N GLN A 240 7.02 -17.55 -26.42
CA GLN A 240 6.68 -17.30 -27.83
C GLN A 240 6.99 -18.50 -28.72
N ASN A 241 6.26 -19.62 -28.56
CA ASN A 241 5.98 -20.61 -29.61
C ASN A 241 4.95 -21.66 -29.14
N GLY A 242 3.94 -21.94 -29.97
CA GLY A 242 2.81 -22.83 -29.66
C GLY A 242 1.65 -22.09 -28.98
N ASP A 243 0.40 -22.15 -29.45
CA ASP A 243 -0.22 -23.07 -30.42
C ASP A 243 -0.95 -22.35 -31.57
N SER A 244 -1.28 -23.07 -32.64
CA SER A 244 -1.89 -22.55 -33.88
C SER A 244 -2.90 -23.56 -34.43
N LEU A 245 -4.18 -23.39 -34.09
CA LEU A 245 -5.31 -24.17 -34.63
C LEU A 245 -6.47 -23.24 -35.04
N ASP A 246 -7.19 -23.67 -36.07
CA ASP A 246 -7.96 -22.80 -36.97
C ASP A 246 -9.44 -22.53 -36.60
N ALA A 247 -9.92 -21.42 -37.19
CA ALA A 247 -11.27 -21.18 -37.73
C ALA A 247 -12.51 -20.97 -36.82
N ASP A 248 -13.17 -19.85 -37.13
CA ASP A 248 -14.63 -19.62 -37.22
C ASP A 248 -15.55 -19.81 -35.99
N ALA A 249 -16.00 -18.68 -35.43
CA ALA A 249 -17.43 -18.43 -35.17
C ALA A 249 -17.70 -16.92 -34.94
N THR A 250 -18.60 -16.34 -35.73
CA THR A 250 -19.01 -14.92 -35.62
C THR A 250 -20.07 -14.71 -34.53
N ILE A 251 -19.82 -13.87 -33.50
CA ILE A 251 -20.85 -13.22 -32.66
C ILE A 251 -20.45 -11.78 -32.32
N THR A 252 -21.44 -10.87 -32.27
CA THR A 252 -21.28 -9.42 -32.03
C THR A 252 -21.84 -8.96 -30.67
N SER A 253 -21.04 -8.21 -29.90
CA SER A 253 -21.44 -7.21 -28.87
C SER A 253 -20.12 -6.53 -28.45
N ASP A 254 -19.89 -5.22 -28.51
CA ASP A 254 -20.73 -4.04 -28.25
C ASP A 254 -21.17 -3.90 -26.79
N GLU A 255 -20.34 -3.22 -25.98
CA GLU A 255 -20.69 -1.92 -25.37
C GLU A 255 -19.40 -1.30 -24.77
N SER A 256 -19.09 -0.02 -25.03
CA SER A 256 -17.89 0.64 -24.45
C SER A 256 -18.02 2.17 -24.40
N ASN A 257 -18.64 2.67 -23.34
CA ASN A 257 -18.87 4.10 -23.13
C ASN A 257 -17.75 4.75 -22.28
N SER A 258 -16.67 5.20 -22.94
CA SER A 258 -15.55 5.91 -22.29
C SER A 258 -15.68 7.43 -22.44
N ALA A 259 -16.15 8.11 -21.39
CA ALA A 259 -16.32 9.56 -21.39
C ALA A 259 -15.16 10.30 -20.67
N SER A 260 -14.32 10.99 -21.44
CA SER A 260 -13.38 12.01 -20.95
C SER A 260 -12.93 12.93 -22.08
N GLY A 261 -13.24 14.22 -21.97
CA GLY A 261 -12.86 15.24 -22.96
C GLY A 261 -13.86 16.41 -22.99
N VAL A 262 -13.38 17.61 -22.67
CA VAL A 262 -14.13 18.88 -22.79
C VAL A 262 -13.54 19.70 -23.98
N PRO A 263 -14.11 20.84 -24.41
CA PRO A 263 -14.59 20.98 -25.79
C PRO A 263 -13.72 21.89 -26.66
N PRO A 264 -14.02 21.99 -27.97
CA PRO A 264 -13.67 23.13 -28.81
C PRO A 264 -14.87 24.05 -29.12
N LEU A 265 -14.56 25.29 -29.49
CA LEU A 265 -15.50 26.38 -29.80
C LEU A 265 -16.49 26.06 -30.94
N ASN A 266 -17.71 26.59 -30.82
CA ASN A 266 -18.69 26.61 -31.91
C ASN A 266 -18.46 27.82 -32.83
N GLY A 267 -18.26 27.58 -34.13
CA GLY A 267 -18.15 28.62 -35.16
C GLY A 267 -19.51 28.97 -35.77
N LYS A 268 -19.75 30.26 -36.04
CA LYS A 268 -21.06 30.79 -36.47
C LYS A 268 -21.07 31.15 -37.96
N THR A 269 -21.94 30.50 -38.74
CA THR A 269 -22.42 30.96 -40.06
C THR A 269 -23.94 30.77 -40.16
N SER A 270 -24.56 31.46 -41.12
CA SER A 270 -26.02 31.66 -41.20
C SER A 270 -26.51 31.70 -42.64
N ASP A 271 -27.71 31.17 -42.88
CA ASP A 271 -28.76 31.69 -43.79
C ASP A 271 -30.05 30.85 -43.51
N ALA A 272 -31.26 31.40 -43.37
CA ALA A 272 -32.10 32.15 -44.32
C ALA A 272 -32.66 31.23 -45.44
N SER A 273 -33.96 31.09 -45.71
CA SER A 273 -35.21 31.64 -45.12
C SER A 273 -36.36 30.61 -45.32
N THR A 274 -37.58 30.76 -44.77
CA THR A 274 -38.74 31.41 -45.43
C THR A 274 -39.98 31.36 -44.53
N VAL A 275 -40.86 32.37 -44.59
CA VAL A 275 -42.22 32.45 -44.00
C VAL A 275 -43.21 32.90 -45.09
N PRO A 276 -44.47 32.43 -45.10
CA PRO A 276 -45.60 33.12 -44.43
C PRO A 276 -46.73 32.16 -43.93
N ALA A 277 -47.91 32.57 -43.43
CA ALA A 277 -48.35 33.63 -42.48
C ALA A 277 -49.88 33.46 -42.20
N ALA A 278 -50.42 34.14 -41.17
CA ALA A 278 -51.87 34.32 -40.83
C ALA A 278 -52.67 33.07 -40.35
N ALA A 279 -53.75 33.16 -39.54
CA ALA A 279 -54.30 34.18 -38.61
C ALA A 279 -55.46 33.57 -37.76
N LEU A 280 -56.17 34.41 -36.96
CA LEU A 280 -57.47 34.22 -36.26
C LEU A 280 -57.48 33.75 -34.77
N ASP A 281 -57.32 34.74 -33.87
CA ASP A 281 -58.30 35.30 -32.90
C ASP A 281 -59.19 34.51 -31.89
N GLU A 282 -59.66 35.31 -30.91
CA GLU A 282 -60.74 35.18 -29.88
C GLU A 282 -60.52 34.42 -28.54
N ASP A 283 -60.33 35.20 -27.47
CA ASP A 283 -61.28 35.47 -26.34
C ASP A 283 -61.91 34.30 -25.50
N THR A 284 -62.27 34.41 -24.19
CA THR A 284 -61.96 35.40 -23.11
C THR A 284 -62.50 35.00 -21.71
N ARG A 285 -62.06 35.71 -20.65
CA ARG A 285 -62.51 35.70 -19.22
C ARG A 285 -62.25 34.41 -18.40
N ASP A 286 -62.30 34.41 -17.06
CA ASP A 286 -62.66 35.47 -16.10
C ASP A 286 -61.84 35.44 -14.78
N THR A 287 -62.04 36.45 -13.93
CA THR A 287 -61.27 36.76 -12.70
C THR A 287 -62.12 36.62 -11.43
N THR A 288 -61.54 36.14 -10.32
CA THR A 288 -61.98 36.53 -8.97
C THR A 288 -60.82 36.68 -7.99
N ALA A 289 -60.88 37.74 -7.18
CA ALA A 289 -60.20 37.91 -5.89
C ALA A 289 -61.32 38.07 -4.82
N SER A 290 -61.12 38.38 -3.53
CA SER A 290 -59.98 38.86 -2.72
C SER A 290 -60.26 38.55 -1.22
N PHE A 291 -59.60 39.31 -0.31
CA PHE A 291 -59.79 39.43 1.14
C PHE A 291 -58.97 38.41 1.99
N ALA A 292 -57.96 38.76 2.81
CA ALA A 292 -57.72 39.87 3.78
C ALA A 292 -57.94 39.38 5.24
N ASP A 293 -57.16 39.76 6.27
CA ASP A 293 -55.95 40.60 6.35
C ASP A 293 -55.17 40.34 7.67
N THR A 294 -54.18 41.21 8.00
CA THR A 294 -53.48 41.38 9.31
C THR A 294 -52.44 40.32 9.73
N ASP A 295 -51.34 40.65 10.44
CA ASP A 295 -50.54 41.90 10.57
C ASP A 295 -49.17 41.52 11.22
N GLY A 296 -48.20 42.43 11.27
CA GLY A 296 -47.06 42.33 12.20
C GLY A 296 -45.73 41.81 11.65
N SER A 297 -45.01 42.65 10.93
CA SER A 297 -43.52 42.61 10.84
C SER A 297 -42.91 43.47 11.99
N PRO A 298 -41.59 43.77 12.11
CA PRO A 298 -40.43 43.42 11.26
C PRO A 298 -39.09 43.05 11.99
N ILE A 299 -38.09 42.54 11.24
CA ILE A 299 -36.63 42.91 11.15
C ILE A 299 -35.82 43.04 12.51
N VAL A 300 -34.56 42.57 12.69
CA VAL A 300 -33.31 42.73 11.90
C VAL A 300 -32.34 41.51 12.02
N SER A 301 -31.28 41.55 11.21
CA SER A 301 -30.08 40.68 11.23
C SER A 301 -28.92 41.26 12.10
N VAL A 302 -27.70 40.74 11.84
CA VAL A 302 -26.33 41.26 12.09
C VAL A 302 -25.54 40.91 13.38
N GLU A 303 -24.46 40.14 13.13
CA GLU A 303 -23.04 40.38 13.50
C GLU A 303 -22.45 39.96 14.87
N ASP A 304 -21.12 39.78 14.82
CA ASP A 304 -20.20 39.28 15.85
C ASP A 304 -19.92 40.30 16.98
N ASP A 305 -19.43 39.85 18.13
CA ASP A 305 -18.01 40.02 18.53
C ASP A 305 -17.66 39.13 19.76
N LEU A 306 -16.56 39.42 20.46
CA LEU A 306 -15.78 38.52 21.31
C LEU A 306 -15.80 38.87 22.82
N CYS A 307 -14.98 38.11 23.56
CA CYS A 307 -14.32 38.43 24.83
C CYS A 307 -14.97 38.00 26.17
N GLU A 308 -14.19 37.20 26.90
CA GLU A 308 -13.76 37.32 28.31
C GLU A 308 -14.54 38.28 29.24
N ASN A 309 -14.74 38.01 30.54
CA ASN A 309 -13.71 37.55 31.49
C ASN A 309 -14.33 37.17 32.87
N SER A 310 -13.55 36.47 33.72
CA SER A 310 -13.61 36.48 35.20
C SER A 310 -14.83 35.82 35.91
N ALA A 311 -14.79 35.43 37.20
CA ALA A 311 -13.71 34.95 38.09
C ALA A 311 -14.33 34.43 39.43
N SER A 312 -13.51 33.79 40.28
CA SER A 312 -13.81 33.36 41.68
C SER A 312 -14.72 32.11 41.80
N ALA A 313 -14.31 30.99 42.39
CA ALA A 313 -13.92 30.71 43.80
C ALA A 313 -15.13 30.74 44.77
N SER A 314 -15.33 29.82 45.72
CA SER A 314 -14.43 28.85 46.41
C SER A 314 -15.24 27.57 46.83
N SER A 315 -14.84 26.61 47.69
CA SER A 315 -13.75 26.51 48.68
C SER A 315 -13.27 25.07 48.98
N VAL A 316 -12.12 24.99 49.65
CA VAL A 316 -11.31 23.85 50.11
C VAL A 316 -11.90 22.93 51.20
N SER A 317 -11.45 21.67 51.21
CA SER A 317 -10.67 21.02 52.31
C SER A 317 -10.33 19.58 51.87
N GLU A 318 -9.13 19.01 51.89
CA GLU A 318 -7.89 19.13 52.70
C GLU A 318 -7.82 18.23 53.95
N SER A 319 -6.85 17.29 53.94
CA SER A 319 -6.12 16.81 55.12
C SER A 319 -4.75 16.25 54.66
N THR A 320 -3.68 16.47 55.42
CA THR A 320 -2.28 16.26 54.99
C THR A 320 -1.45 15.47 56.01
N LYS A 321 -0.16 15.23 55.66
CA LYS A 321 0.97 14.81 56.53
C LYS A 321 0.97 13.33 57.01
N ASP A 322 2.11 12.75 57.42
CA ASP A 322 3.46 13.31 57.60
C ASP A 322 4.62 12.31 57.34
N SER A 323 5.86 12.81 57.52
CA SER A 323 7.11 12.11 57.91
C SER A 323 8.07 11.58 56.84
N MET A 324 9.32 12.01 57.00
CA MET A 324 10.56 11.51 56.39
C MET A 324 11.42 10.86 57.49
N GLN A 325 12.34 9.95 57.17
CA GLN A 325 13.74 10.06 57.61
C GLN A 325 14.67 9.04 56.92
N ASP A 326 15.96 9.37 56.98
CA ASP A 326 17.11 8.74 56.32
C ASP A 326 17.61 7.50 57.09
N ASP A 327 18.42 6.62 56.46
CA ASP A 327 19.88 6.59 56.71
C ASP A 327 20.64 5.55 55.83
N ASP A 328 21.97 5.53 56.00
CA ASP A 328 23.01 5.19 55.04
C ASP A 328 23.54 3.71 54.98
N SER A 329 24.43 3.44 54.00
CA SER A 329 25.64 2.56 54.08
C SER A 329 25.66 1.01 53.86
N ASN A 330 26.27 0.64 52.72
CA ASN A 330 27.61 -0.04 52.60
C ASN A 330 27.77 -1.60 52.43
N SER A 331 28.89 -1.98 51.77
CA SER A 331 29.56 -3.29 51.58
C SER A 331 28.80 -4.40 50.82
N ILE A 332 29.28 -5.06 49.74
CA ILE A 332 30.59 -5.66 49.40
C ILE A 332 30.97 -6.83 50.32
N GLY A 333 31.02 -8.06 49.77
CA GLY A 333 31.45 -9.28 50.47
C GLY A 333 31.63 -10.46 49.50
N PHE A 334 32.67 -11.26 49.68
CA PHE A 334 33.14 -12.29 48.74
C PHE A 334 33.19 -13.69 49.38
N VAL A 335 33.66 -14.69 48.63
CA VAL A 335 34.10 -16.06 49.05
C VAL A 335 33.03 -17.16 49.02
N ALA A 336 33.46 -18.35 48.56
CA ALA A 336 32.66 -19.55 48.33
C ALA A 336 33.12 -20.74 49.22
N LYS A 337 32.37 -21.85 49.22
CA LYS A 337 32.87 -23.16 49.66
C LYS A 337 32.26 -24.36 48.91
N ARG A 338 33.14 -25.20 48.38
CA ARG A 338 33.03 -26.62 47.97
C ARG A 338 34.02 -27.41 48.89
N PRO A 339 34.39 -28.69 48.67
CA PRO A 339 33.88 -29.76 47.77
C PRO A 339 33.04 -30.77 48.61
N LEU A 340 32.84 -32.08 48.36
CA LEU A 340 33.29 -33.10 47.37
C LEU A 340 32.02 -33.71 46.67
N ASP A 341 31.91 -34.92 46.10
CA ASP A 341 32.82 -36.10 45.98
C ASP A 341 32.49 -37.06 44.80
N SER A 342 33.21 -38.18 44.77
CA SER A 342 33.12 -39.44 43.99
C SER A 342 31.75 -39.92 43.45
N ALA A 343 31.64 -40.68 42.34
CA ALA A 343 32.58 -41.04 41.26
C ALA A 343 31.86 -41.80 40.11
N ILE A 344 32.51 -41.90 38.93
CA ILE A 344 32.78 -43.09 38.05
C ILE A 344 31.81 -44.30 38.20
N ASP A 345 31.24 -44.95 37.15
CA ASP A 345 31.70 -45.19 35.76
C ASP A 345 30.56 -45.28 34.70
N GLY A 346 30.90 -45.64 33.45
CA GLY A 346 30.04 -45.77 32.27
C GLY A 346 29.37 -47.15 32.00
N PRO A 347 28.89 -47.38 30.75
CA PRO A 347 27.87 -48.39 30.40
C PRO A 347 28.41 -49.73 29.88
N PRO A 348 27.51 -50.69 29.57
CA PRO A 348 27.47 -51.14 28.16
C PRO A 348 26.06 -51.46 27.60
N SER A 349 25.97 -51.49 26.26
CA SER A 349 24.80 -51.90 25.46
C SER A 349 24.75 -53.41 25.20
N ALA A 350 23.57 -53.98 24.90
CA ALA A 350 23.32 -54.79 23.67
C ALA A 350 21.99 -55.59 23.60
N LYS A 351 21.22 -55.35 22.51
CA LYS A 351 20.39 -56.34 21.75
C LYS A 351 19.17 -56.94 22.53
N LYS A 352 18.16 -57.60 21.93
CA LYS A 352 17.95 -58.20 20.59
C LYS A 352 16.41 -58.38 20.34
N ALA A 353 15.93 -58.31 19.08
CA ALA A 353 14.81 -59.09 18.43
C ALA A 353 13.46 -59.39 19.16
N ARG A 354 12.33 -59.79 18.55
CA ARG A 354 11.71 -59.76 17.18
C ARG A 354 10.36 -60.50 17.31
N GLU A 355 9.27 -60.07 16.67
CA GLU A 355 8.22 -60.97 16.14
C GLU A 355 7.36 -60.24 15.09
N GLU A 356 6.82 -60.97 14.11
CA GLU A 356 5.86 -60.51 13.09
C GLU A 356 4.67 -61.48 13.06
N ALA A 357 3.43 -60.99 13.21
CA ALA A 357 2.16 -61.61 12.74
C ALA A 357 1.00 -60.69 13.18
N LYS A 358 0.05 -60.29 12.34
CA LYS A 358 -0.69 -61.10 11.36
C LYS A 358 -1.36 -60.22 10.30
#